data_AF-A0A952H4J1-F1
#
_entry.id   AF-A0A952H4J1-F1
#
_cell.length_a   1.000
_cell.length_b   1.000
_cell.length_c   1.000
_cell.angle_alpha   90.00
_cell.angle_beta   90.00
_cell.angle_gamma   90.00
#
_symmetry.space_group_name_H-M   'P 1'
#
loop_
_entity.id
_entity.type
_entity.pdbx_description
1 polymer ?
#
loop_
_entity_poly.entity_id
_entity_poly.type
_entity_poly.pdbx_seq_one_letter_code
_entity_poly.pdbx_strand_id
1 'polypeptide(L)'
;MALPDYRRVSGDETSTELALWLAPSGSLDAIRTAVRKLGQDDVEMAAAGELRALSLSLFDRSFAITVWLQAVALAVGLFGVIASQSAQALARKREFGLLRHLGLSRRELMRLLCIEASLTGGAGALAGLALGLGLSVVLVYVVNPQSFHWSMEMHLPAARLAALVGLAFAAAVGASLLAGRRALGADAVRAV
;
A
#
# COMPACT_ATOMS: atom_id res chain seq x y z
N MET A 1 6.50 40.50 19.64
CA MET A 1 6.02 41.79 20.17
C MET A 1 5.22 41.47 21.41
N ALA A 2 5.46 42.13 22.55
CA ALA A 2 4.72 41.84 23.77
C ALA A 2 3.29 42.41 23.67
N LEU A 3 2.30 41.75 24.30
CA LEU A 3 0.90 42.17 24.30
C LEU A 3 0.68 43.66 24.66
N PRO A 4 1.41 44.24 25.64
CA PRO A 4 1.27 45.66 25.98
C PRO A 4 1.72 46.59 24.85
N ASP A 5 2.78 46.23 24.13
CA ASP A 5 3.29 47.02 23.01
C ASP A 5 2.32 46.97 21.82
N TYR A 6 1.72 45.81 21.57
CA TYR A 6 0.72 45.63 20.52
C TYR A 6 -0.50 46.54 20.78
N ARG A 7 -1.09 46.44 21.97
CA ARG A 7 -2.26 47.25 22.36
C ARG A 7 -2.01 48.74 22.29
N ARG A 8 -0.81 49.19 22.68
CA ARG A 8 -0.43 50.60 22.62
C ARG A 8 -0.35 51.14 21.18
N VAL A 9 0.04 50.31 20.23
CA VAL A 9 0.23 50.71 18.82
C VAL A 9 -1.04 50.52 18.00
N SER A 10 -1.80 49.45 18.24
CA SER A 10 -3.03 49.14 17.49
C SER A 10 -4.29 49.79 18.07
N GLY A 11 -4.32 50.08 19.38
CA GLY A 11 -5.54 50.52 20.08
C GLY A 11 -6.60 49.41 20.22
N ASP A 12 -6.27 48.18 19.86
CA ASP A 12 -7.19 47.04 19.87
C ASP A 12 -7.14 46.31 21.21
N GLU A 13 -8.23 46.39 21.98
CA GLU A 13 -8.40 45.67 23.25
C GLU A 13 -9.23 44.38 23.11
N THR A 14 -9.69 44.06 21.90
CA THR A 14 -10.47 42.84 21.66
C THR A 14 -9.58 41.60 21.80
N SER A 15 -10.17 40.52 22.31
CA SER A 15 -9.50 39.22 22.44
C SER A 15 -10.23 38.21 21.58
N THR A 16 -9.66 37.91 20.41
CA THR A 16 -10.28 37.04 19.40
C THR A 16 -10.04 35.55 19.67
N GLU A 17 -8.97 35.21 20.38
CA GLU A 17 -8.59 33.83 20.68
C GLU A 17 -8.17 33.67 22.14
N LEU A 18 -8.59 32.55 22.74
CA LEU A 18 -8.20 32.13 24.08
C LEU A 18 -7.76 30.67 24.04
N ALA A 19 -6.49 30.40 24.34
CA ALA A 19 -5.98 29.04 24.48
C ALA A 19 -6.11 28.57 25.94
N LEU A 20 -6.72 27.41 26.14
CA LEU A 20 -6.86 26.77 27.45
C LEU A 20 -6.11 25.44 27.46
N TRP A 21 -5.20 25.27 28.42
CA TRP A 21 -4.52 24.00 28.66
C TRP A 21 -5.24 23.25 29.77
N LEU A 22 -5.70 22.03 29.48
CA LEU A 22 -6.32 21.19 30.50
C LEU A 22 -5.26 20.60 31.43
N ALA A 23 -5.56 20.61 32.73
CA ALA A 23 -4.84 19.77 33.68
C ALA A 23 -5.09 18.28 33.36
N PRO A 24 -4.16 17.36 33.69
CA PRO A 24 -4.23 15.94 33.30
C PRO A 24 -5.52 15.20 33.72
N SER A 25 -6.24 15.70 34.72
CA SER A 25 -7.48 15.13 35.25
C SER A 25 -8.77 15.84 34.79
N GLY A 26 -8.67 16.83 33.90
CA GLY A 26 -9.83 17.60 33.43
C GLY A 26 -10.53 16.94 32.24
N SER A 27 -11.86 16.82 32.29
CA SER A 27 -12.65 16.32 31.15
C SER A 27 -12.97 17.46 30.17
N LEU A 28 -12.61 17.25 28.89
CA LEU A 28 -12.81 18.22 27.81
C LEU A 28 -14.28 18.64 27.67
N ASP A 29 -15.21 17.69 27.79
CA ASP A 29 -16.64 17.95 27.67
C ASP A 29 -17.20 18.81 28.82
N ALA A 30 -16.69 18.63 30.04
CA ALA A 30 -17.11 19.44 31.18
C ALA A 30 -16.64 20.89 31.03
N ILE A 31 -15.41 21.10 30.55
CA ILE A 31 -14.87 22.44 30.28
C ILE A 31 -15.61 23.09 29.11
N ARG A 32 -15.85 22.36 28.01
CA ARG A 32 -16.64 22.86 26.88
C ARG A 32 -18.04 23.32 27.31
N THR A 33 -18.68 22.55 28.19
CA THR A 33 -20.01 22.90 28.74
C THR A 33 -19.93 24.13 29.66
N ALA A 34 -18.90 24.23 30.49
CA ALA A 34 -18.69 25.39 31.37
C ALA A 34 -18.41 26.68 30.58
N VAL A 35 -17.56 26.61 29.54
CA VAL A 35 -17.23 27.75 28.67
C VAL A 35 -18.45 28.19 27.87
N ARG A 36 -19.24 27.24 27.31
CA ARG A 36 -20.48 27.57 26.60
C ARG A 36 -21.50 28.28 27.50
N LYS A 37 -21.55 27.94 28.79
CA LYS A 37 -22.39 28.64 29.78
C LYS A 37 -21.92 30.06 30.08
N LEU A 38 -20.61 30.34 30.00
CA LEU A 38 -20.07 31.68 30.23
C LEU A 38 -20.12 32.60 28.99
N GLY A 39 -19.97 32.03 27.79
CA GLY A 39 -19.70 32.79 26.56
C GLY A 39 -20.90 33.17 25.70
N GLN A 40 -22.11 32.67 25.99
CA GLN A 40 -23.25 32.67 25.05
C GLN A 40 -22.88 32.06 23.66
N ASP A 41 -23.88 31.93 22.77
CA ASP A 41 -23.81 31.08 21.57
C ASP A 41 -22.78 31.48 20.49
N ASP A 42 -22.02 32.57 20.68
CA ASP A 42 -21.08 33.14 19.71
C ASP A 42 -19.63 32.64 19.85
N VAL A 43 -19.37 31.68 20.75
CA VAL A 43 -18.02 31.14 20.98
C VAL A 43 -17.79 29.83 20.22
N GLU A 44 -16.99 29.90 19.16
CA GLU A 44 -16.45 28.71 18.48
C GLU A 44 -15.31 28.09 19.31
N MET A 45 -15.48 26.83 19.70
CA MET A 45 -14.50 26.08 20.49
C MET A 45 -13.99 24.88 19.71
N ALA A 46 -12.71 24.93 19.32
CA ALA A 46 -12.06 23.82 18.66
C ALA A 46 -11.01 23.20 19.59
N ALA A 47 -11.16 21.91 19.90
CA ALA A 47 -10.14 21.20 20.67
C ALA A 47 -8.94 20.87 19.78
N ALA A 48 -7.72 20.95 20.32
CA ALA A 48 -6.51 20.58 19.57
C ALA A 48 -6.59 19.13 19.01
N GLY A 49 -7.25 18.22 19.72
CA GLY A 49 -7.50 16.85 19.26
C GLY A 49 -8.47 16.77 18.07
N GLU A 50 -9.48 17.63 18.03
CA GLU A 50 -10.45 17.70 16.92
C GLU A 50 -9.83 18.34 15.69
N LEU A 51 -9.04 19.42 15.86
CA LEU A 51 -8.26 20.01 14.77
C LEU A 51 -7.31 18.97 14.17
N ARG A 52 -6.60 18.23 15.02
CA ARG A 52 -5.71 17.16 14.58
C ARG A 52 -6.47 16.07 13.83
N ALA A 53 -7.63 15.63 14.33
CA ALA A 53 -8.44 14.60 13.68
C ALA A 53 -9.01 15.09 12.33
N LEU A 54 -9.44 16.35 12.24
CA LEU A 54 -9.89 16.97 11.00
C LEU A 54 -8.75 17.05 9.98
N SER A 55 -7.58 17.55 10.38
CA SER A 55 -6.38 17.59 9.52
C SER A 55 -5.98 16.20 9.04
N LEU A 56 -5.96 15.19 9.93
CA LEU A 56 -5.64 13.81 9.57
C LEU A 56 -6.68 13.21 8.62
N SER A 57 -7.97 13.47 8.79
CA SER A 57 -9.01 12.93 7.90
C SER A 57 -8.98 13.57 6.50
N LEU A 58 -8.67 14.86 6.40
CA LEU A 58 -8.42 15.53 5.12
C LEU A 58 -7.18 14.95 4.43
N PHE A 59 -6.10 14.75 5.19
CA PHE A 59 -4.87 14.14 4.70
C PHE A 59 -5.14 12.72 4.19
N ASP A 60 -5.76 11.86 4.99
CA ASP A 60 -6.11 10.48 4.62
C ASP A 60 -6.94 10.42 3.33
N ARG A 61 -7.87 11.36 3.14
CA ARG A 61 -8.67 11.45 1.92
C ARG A 61 -7.81 11.78 0.69
N SER A 62 -6.82 12.65 0.82
CA SER A 62 -5.85 12.93 -0.25
C SER A 62 -4.96 11.72 -0.55
N PHE A 63 -4.50 10.98 0.47
CA PHE A 63 -3.71 9.75 0.27
C PHE A 63 -4.52 8.55 -0.23
N ALA A 64 -5.84 8.55 -0.05
CA ALA A 64 -6.71 7.49 -0.55
C ALA A 64 -6.55 7.28 -2.06
N ILE A 65 -6.34 8.36 -2.83
CA ILE A 65 -6.11 8.28 -4.28
C ILE A 65 -4.86 7.44 -4.58
N THR A 66 -3.77 7.66 -3.85
CA THR A 66 -2.53 6.89 -4.01
C THR A 66 -2.75 5.41 -3.67
N VAL A 67 -3.54 5.11 -2.64
CA VAL A 67 -3.89 3.72 -2.28
C VAL A 67 -4.66 3.04 -3.43
N TRP A 68 -5.61 3.73 -4.05
CA TRP A 68 -6.35 3.20 -5.20
C TRP A 68 -5.46 2.98 -6.42
N LEU A 69 -4.58 3.95 -6.74
CA LEU A 69 -3.62 3.79 -7.83
C LEU A 69 -2.67 2.61 -7.57
N GLN A 70 -2.22 2.43 -6.34
CA GLN A 70 -1.42 1.27 -5.94
C GLN A 70 -2.19 -0.04 -6.11
N ALA A 71 -3.47 -0.09 -5.72
CA ALA A 71 -4.30 -1.27 -5.89
C ALA A 71 -4.48 -1.63 -7.38
N VAL A 72 -4.70 -0.64 -8.25
CA VAL A 72 -4.79 -0.83 -9.69
C VAL A 72 -3.45 -1.32 -10.27
N ALA A 73 -2.34 -0.70 -9.89
CA ALA A 73 -1.01 -1.11 -10.33
C ALA A 73 -0.70 -2.56 -9.93
N LEU A 74 -1.05 -2.94 -8.69
CA LEU A 74 -0.90 -4.31 -8.19
C LEU A 74 -1.77 -5.28 -9.00
N ALA A 75 -3.03 -4.92 -9.27
CA ALA A 75 -3.92 -5.74 -10.08
C ALA A 75 -3.35 -5.98 -11.47
N VAL A 76 -2.94 -4.92 -12.18
CA VAL A 76 -2.33 -5.01 -13.52
C VAL A 76 -1.06 -5.87 -13.49
N GLY A 77 -0.20 -5.70 -12.49
CA GLY A 77 1.01 -6.51 -12.31
C GLY A 77 0.68 -8.00 -12.12
N LEU A 78 -0.29 -8.32 -11.26
CA LEU A 78 -0.72 -9.70 -11.03
C LEU A 78 -1.35 -10.31 -12.29
N PHE A 79 -2.18 -9.57 -13.02
CA PHE A 79 -2.71 -10.03 -14.31
C PHE A 79 -1.59 -10.33 -15.31
N GLY A 80 -0.58 -9.46 -15.40
CA GLY A 80 0.59 -9.68 -16.26
C GLY A 80 1.34 -10.96 -15.90
N VAL A 81 1.60 -11.19 -14.61
CA VAL A 81 2.25 -12.43 -14.12
C VAL A 81 1.42 -13.66 -14.46
N ILE A 82 0.11 -13.63 -14.19
CA ILE A 82 -0.79 -14.75 -14.47
C ILE A 82 -0.84 -15.05 -15.97
N ALA A 83 -0.98 -14.02 -16.80
CA ALA A 83 -1.04 -14.14 -18.24
C ALA A 83 0.27 -14.71 -18.81
N SER A 84 1.42 -14.17 -18.38
CA SER A 84 2.74 -14.61 -18.83
C SER A 84 3.01 -16.07 -18.44
N GLN A 85 2.81 -16.44 -17.18
CA GLN A 85 3.00 -17.81 -16.70
C GLN A 85 2.05 -18.80 -17.38
N SER A 86 0.80 -18.39 -17.61
CA SER A 86 -0.17 -19.23 -18.31
C SER A 86 0.22 -19.44 -19.77
N ALA A 87 0.69 -18.39 -20.45
CA ALA A 87 1.16 -18.46 -21.83
C ALA A 87 2.38 -19.37 -21.95
N GLN A 88 3.37 -19.26 -21.06
CA GLN A 88 4.56 -20.12 -21.05
C GLN A 88 4.19 -21.59 -20.87
N ALA A 89 3.30 -21.91 -19.94
CA ALA A 89 2.84 -23.28 -19.71
C ALA A 89 2.05 -23.83 -20.92
N LEU A 90 1.22 -23.01 -21.56
CA LEU A 90 0.37 -23.45 -22.68
C LEU A 90 1.17 -23.60 -23.99
N ALA A 91 2.16 -22.76 -24.22
CA ALA A 91 3.07 -22.85 -25.38
C ALA A 91 3.83 -24.19 -25.40
N ARG A 92 4.13 -24.74 -24.22
CA ARG A 92 4.89 -26.00 -24.05
C ARG A 92 3.99 -27.24 -24.00
N LYS A 93 2.70 -27.13 -24.36
CA LYS A 93 1.75 -28.26 -24.34
C LYS A 93 2.22 -29.46 -25.17
N ARG A 94 2.86 -29.23 -26.33
CA ARG A 94 3.40 -30.29 -27.19
C ARG A 94 4.54 -31.06 -26.52
N GLU A 95 5.46 -30.35 -25.86
CA GLU A 95 6.56 -30.96 -25.10
C GLU A 95 6.03 -31.85 -23.98
N PHE A 96 5.02 -31.38 -23.24
CA PHE A 96 4.38 -32.15 -22.18
C PHE A 96 3.67 -33.40 -22.72
N GLY A 97 3.10 -33.34 -23.92
CA GLY A 97 2.55 -34.50 -24.62
C GLY A 97 3.60 -35.56 -24.94
N LEU A 98 4.78 -35.15 -25.43
CA LEU A 98 5.90 -36.05 -25.72
C LEU A 98 6.46 -36.69 -24.44
N LEU A 99 6.68 -35.89 -23.39
CA LEU A 99 7.16 -36.39 -22.09
C LEU A 99 6.19 -37.42 -21.48
N ARG A 100 4.90 -37.25 -21.70
CA ARG A 100 3.88 -38.21 -21.25
C ARG A 100 3.94 -39.54 -22.01
N HIS A 101 4.29 -39.53 -23.30
CA HIS A 101 4.54 -40.76 -24.07
C HIS A 101 5.83 -41.46 -23.65
N LEU A 102 6.82 -40.70 -23.17
CA LEU A 102 8.06 -41.24 -22.57
C LEU A 102 7.85 -41.79 -21.15
N GLY A 103 6.61 -41.78 -20.63
CA GLY A 103 6.26 -42.41 -19.36
C GLY A 103 6.14 -41.46 -18.17
N LEU A 104 6.31 -40.14 -18.34
CA LEU A 104 6.11 -39.21 -17.21
C LEU A 104 4.64 -39.16 -16.79
N SER A 105 4.42 -39.28 -15.49
CA SER A 105 3.12 -39.11 -14.88
C SER A 105 2.69 -37.64 -14.87
N ARG A 106 1.36 -37.41 -14.81
CA ARG A 106 0.78 -36.07 -14.68
C ARG A 106 1.32 -35.33 -13.44
N ARG A 107 1.62 -36.07 -12.36
CA ARG A 107 2.14 -35.48 -11.11
C ARG A 107 3.56 -34.97 -11.29
N GLU A 108 4.41 -35.70 -12.02
CA GLU A 108 5.79 -35.27 -12.30
C GLU A 108 5.83 -34.03 -13.20
N LEU A 109 4.98 -33.99 -14.23
CA LEU A 109 4.81 -32.82 -15.08
C LEU A 109 4.35 -31.58 -14.28
N MET A 110 3.38 -31.75 -13.36
CA MET A 110 2.93 -30.65 -12.51
C MET A 110 3.99 -30.20 -11.50
N ARG A 111 4.81 -31.14 -10.98
CA ARG A 111 5.93 -30.80 -10.08
C ARG A 111 6.98 -29.99 -10.82
N LEU A 112 7.34 -30.40 -12.04
CA LEU A 112 8.30 -29.68 -12.88
C LEU A 112 7.82 -28.26 -13.15
N LEU A 113 6.54 -28.11 -13.53
CA LEU A 113 5.95 -26.81 -13.80
C LEU A 113 5.90 -25.91 -12.54
N CYS A 114 5.63 -26.50 -11.38
CA CYS A 114 5.66 -25.79 -10.10
C CYS A 114 7.07 -25.30 -9.75
N ILE A 115 8.10 -26.13 -9.97
CA ILE A 115 9.50 -25.75 -9.73
C ILE A 115 9.89 -24.61 -10.67
N GLU A 116 9.60 -24.72 -11.96
CA GLU A 116 9.89 -23.68 -12.94
C GLU A 116 9.20 -22.36 -12.58
N ALA A 117 7.91 -22.41 -12.24
CA ALA A 117 7.14 -21.26 -11.80
C ALA A 117 7.67 -20.65 -10.49
N SER A 118 8.16 -21.48 -9.57
CA SER A 118 8.73 -21.02 -8.32
C SER A 118 10.07 -20.32 -8.55
N LEU A 119 10.89 -20.83 -9.47
CA LEU A 119 12.17 -20.22 -9.83
C LEU A 119 11.97 -18.88 -10.54
N THR A 120 11.14 -18.85 -11.59
CA THR A 120 10.90 -17.62 -12.37
C THR A 120 10.09 -16.60 -11.56
N GLY A 121 9.04 -17.04 -10.87
CA GLY A 121 8.21 -16.19 -10.01
C GLY A 121 8.99 -15.68 -8.78
N GLY A 122 9.81 -16.53 -8.17
CA GLY A 122 10.68 -16.14 -7.05
C GLY A 122 11.74 -15.13 -7.46
N ALA A 123 12.42 -15.36 -8.59
CA ALA A 123 13.39 -14.41 -9.15
C ALA A 123 12.73 -13.06 -9.47
N GLY A 124 11.55 -13.09 -10.11
CA GLY A 124 10.78 -11.88 -10.40
C GLY A 124 10.36 -11.12 -9.14
N ALA A 125 9.92 -11.83 -8.09
CA ALA A 125 9.52 -11.21 -6.82
C ALA A 125 10.71 -10.59 -6.08
N LEU A 126 11.87 -11.24 -6.07
CA LEU A 126 13.10 -10.69 -5.50
C LEU A 126 13.58 -9.47 -6.28
N ALA A 127 13.59 -9.53 -7.61
CA ALA A 127 13.96 -8.40 -8.46
C ALA A 127 12.99 -7.22 -8.27
N GLY A 128 11.69 -7.48 -8.22
CA GLY A 128 10.67 -6.47 -7.96
C GLY A 128 10.81 -5.82 -6.58
N LEU A 129 11.11 -6.62 -5.54
CA LEU A 129 11.38 -6.10 -4.21
C LEU A 129 12.63 -5.22 -4.20
N ALA A 130 13.74 -5.66 -4.80
CA ALA A 130 14.98 -4.89 -4.87
C ALA A 130 14.78 -3.56 -5.63
N LEU A 131 14.10 -3.59 -6.78
CA LEU A 131 13.77 -2.40 -7.55
C LEU A 131 12.84 -1.46 -6.79
N GLY A 132 11.80 -1.97 -6.13
CA GLY A 132 10.89 -1.17 -5.33
C GLY A 132 11.56 -0.49 -4.14
N LEU A 133 12.44 -1.21 -3.44
CA LEU A 133 13.26 -0.65 -2.36
C LEU A 133 14.24 0.40 -2.89
N GLY A 134 14.93 0.13 -3.99
CA GLY A 134 15.83 1.08 -4.63
C GLY A 134 15.11 2.37 -5.04
N LEU A 135 13.93 2.25 -5.67
CA LEU A 135 13.12 3.40 -6.04
C LEU A 135 12.63 4.18 -4.80
N SER A 136 12.28 3.47 -3.72
CA SER A 136 11.89 4.11 -2.44
C SER A 136 13.03 4.93 -1.85
N VAL A 137 14.26 4.42 -1.89
CA VAL A 137 15.47 5.15 -1.44
C VAL A 137 15.67 6.41 -2.26
N VAL A 138 15.59 6.31 -3.59
CA VAL A 138 15.72 7.48 -4.48
C VAL A 138 14.64 8.52 -4.18
N LEU A 139 13.39 8.08 -3.98
CA LEU A 139 12.29 8.99 -3.71
C LEU A 139 12.46 9.74 -2.37
N VAL A 140 12.89 9.04 -1.31
CA VAL A 140 13.04 9.60 0.03
C VAL A 140 14.27 10.50 0.17
N TYR A 141 15.41 10.10 -0.41
CA TYR A 141 16.68 10.78 -0.17
C TYR A 141 17.13 11.72 -1.30
N VAL A 142 16.56 11.59 -2.51
CA VAL A 142 16.89 12.45 -3.64
C VAL A 142 15.72 13.36 -3.98
N VAL A 143 14.54 12.79 -4.26
CA VAL A 143 13.40 13.57 -4.74
C VAL A 143 12.78 14.44 -3.63
N ASN A 144 12.54 13.87 -2.44
CA ASN A 144 11.88 14.61 -1.36
C ASN A 144 12.68 15.85 -0.88
N PRO A 145 14.01 15.78 -0.65
CA PRO A 145 14.79 16.95 -0.29
C PRO A 145 14.85 18.00 -1.40
N GLN A 146 14.87 17.59 -2.67
CA GLN A 146 14.87 18.52 -3.82
C GLN A 146 13.53 19.25 -3.98
N SER A 147 12.41 18.58 -3.75
CA SER A 147 11.08 19.17 -3.93
C SER A 147 10.61 19.97 -2.73
N PHE A 148 10.92 19.53 -1.51
CA PHE A 148 10.31 20.07 -0.31
C PHE A 148 11.29 20.56 0.76
N HIS A 149 12.61 20.39 0.56
CA HIS A 149 13.67 20.79 1.51
C HIS A 149 13.63 20.09 2.88
N TRP A 150 12.97 18.93 2.98
CA TRP A 150 12.93 18.07 4.17
C TRP A 150 13.02 16.60 3.75
N SER A 151 13.47 15.74 4.67
CA SER A 151 13.49 14.28 4.49
C SER A 151 12.54 13.61 5.48
N MET A 152 12.07 12.42 5.12
CA MET A 152 11.21 11.60 5.98
C MET A 152 11.98 10.34 6.40
N GLU A 153 11.66 9.84 7.60
CA GLU A 153 12.21 8.58 8.08
C GLU A 153 11.59 7.40 7.30
N MET A 154 12.44 6.53 6.75
CA MET A 154 11.99 5.38 5.97
C MET A 154 11.54 4.26 6.90
N HIS A 155 10.24 3.98 6.92
CA HIS A 155 9.69 2.84 7.65
C HIS A 155 9.47 1.64 6.70
N LEU A 156 10.08 0.50 7.00
CA LEU A 156 10.00 -0.72 6.20
C LEU A 156 8.98 -1.70 6.81
N PRO A 157 7.73 -1.76 6.31
CA PRO A 157 6.73 -2.68 6.84
C PRO A 157 7.01 -4.11 6.32
N ALA A 158 7.95 -4.80 6.97
CA ALA A 158 8.43 -6.13 6.55
C ALA A 158 7.28 -7.13 6.34
N ALA A 159 6.26 -7.10 7.20
CA ALA A 159 5.07 -7.96 7.07
C ALA A 159 4.27 -7.67 5.79
N ARG A 160 4.08 -6.39 5.43
CA ARG A 160 3.36 -6.00 4.21
C ARG A 160 4.17 -6.36 2.96
N LEU A 161 5.49 -6.15 2.99
CA LEU A 161 6.38 -6.53 1.89
C LEU A 161 6.37 -8.05 1.69
N ALA A 162 6.48 -8.82 2.77
CA ALA A 162 6.40 -10.28 2.72
C ALA A 162 5.05 -10.76 2.18
N ALA A 163 3.94 -10.12 2.57
CA ALA A 163 2.61 -10.44 2.05
C ALA A 163 2.48 -10.17 0.55
N LEU A 164 3.01 -9.04 0.05
CA LEU A 164 2.97 -8.70 -1.37
C LEU A 164 3.85 -9.63 -2.22
N VAL A 165 5.06 -9.94 -1.73
CA VAL A 165 5.94 -10.94 -2.35
C VAL A 165 5.29 -12.32 -2.37
N GLY A 166 4.69 -12.74 -1.25
CA GLY A 166 3.95 -13.99 -1.14
C GLY A 166 2.76 -14.05 -2.10
N LEU A 167 2.00 -12.94 -2.24
CA LEU A 167 0.89 -12.83 -3.18
C LEU A 167 1.36 -12.96 -4.63
N ALA A 168 2.42 -12.26 -5.02
CA ALA A 168 2.97 -12.33 -6.37
C ALA A 168 3.50 -13.74 -6.69
N PHE A 169 4.21 -14.35 -5.74
CA PHE A 169 4.69 -15.73 -5.86
C PHE A 169 3.54 -16.74 -5.98
N ALA A 170 2.52 -16.63 -5.12
CA ALA A 170 1.34 -17.47 -5.17
C ALA A 170 0.57 -17.31 -6.49
N ALA A 171 0.48 -16.09 -7.02
CA ALA A 171 -0.13 -15.84 -8.33
C ALA A 171 0.66 -16.51 -9.47
N ALA A 172 2.00 -16.42 -9.45
CA ALA A 172 2.86 -17.04 -10.46
C ALA A 172 2.74 -18.58 -10.47
N VAL A 173 2.81 -19.20 -9.28
CA VAL A 173 2.66 -20.65 -9.12
C VAL A 173 1.24 -21.10 -9.43
N GLY A 174 0.24 -20.38 -8.92
CA GLY A 174 -1.18 -20.68 -9.14
C GLY A 174 -1.58 -20.61 -10.62
N ALA A 175 -1.11 -19.59 -11.34
CA ALA A 175 -1.32 -19.46 -12.78
C ALA A 175 -0.72 -20.63 -13.55
N SER A 176 0.51 -21.00 -13.21
CA SER A 176 1.21 -22.11 -13.85
C SER A 176 0.50 -23.44 -13.60
N LEU A 177 0.07 -23.71 -12.38
CA LEU A 177 -0.71 -24.90 -12.05
C LEU A 177 -2.06 -24.96 -12.78
N LEU A 178 -2.77 -23.83 -12.88
CA LEU A 178 -4.03 -23.76 -13.61
C LEU A 178 -3.84 -24.02 -15.10
N ALA A 179 -2.84 -23.39 -15.70
CA ALA A 179 -2.51 -23.58 -17.11
C ALA A 179 -2.01 -25.00 -17.39
N GLY A 180 -1.17 -25.56 -16.53
CA GLY A 180 -0.69 -26.94 -16.61
C GLY A 180 -1.83 -27.96 -16.50
N ARG A 181 -2.80 -27.73 -15.61
CA ARG A 181 -4.00 -28.57 -15.52
C ARG A 181 -4.83 -28.56 -16.80
N ARG A 182 -4.95 -27.39 -17.46
CA ARG A 182 -5.65 -27.24 -18.75
C ARG A 182 -4.85 -27.87 -19.90
N ALA A 183 -3.54 -27.67 -19.94
CA ALA A 183 -2.65 -28.23 -20.96
C ALA A 183 -2.61 -29.77 -20.90
N LEU A 184 -2.67 -30.35 -19.70
CA LEU A 184 -2.69 -31.80 -19.45
C LEU A 184 -4.12 -32.38 -19.35
N GLY A 185 -5.16 -31.55 -19.54
CA GLY A 185 -6.57 -31.96 -19.59
C GLY A 185 -6.92 -32.67 -20.91
N ALA A 186 -8.12 -33.26 -20.95
CA ALA A 186 -8.57 -34.30 -21.90
C ALA A 186 -8.33 -34.05 -23.42
N ASP A 187 -8.04 -32.82 -23.85
CA ASP A 187 -7.72 -32.53 -25.25
C ASP A 187 -6.33 -32.99 -25.69
N ALA A 188 -5.42 -33.29 -24.75
CA ALA A 188 -4.10 -33.84 -25.08
C ALA A 188 -4.15 -35.29 -25.59
N VAL A 189 -5.25 -36.01 -25.35
CA VAL A 189 -5.46 -37.40 -25.82
C VAL A 189 -6.12 -37.43 -27.21
N ARG A 190 -6.66 -36.30 -27.71
CA ARG A 190 -7.27 -36.20 -29.04
C ARG A 190 -6.41 -35.52 -30.11
N ALA A 191 -5.20 -35.08 -29.75
CA ALA A 191 -4.30 -34.33 -30.63
C ALA A 191 -3.23 -35.19 -31.32
N VAL A 192 -3.34 -36.53 -31.22
CA VAL A 192 -2.55 -37.50 -31.99
C VAL A 192 -3.53 -38.41 -32.72
#